data_AF-A0A8J4X0C8-F1
#
_entry.id   AF-A0A8J4X0C8-F1
#
_cell.length_a   1.000
_cell.length_b   1.000
_cell.length_c   1.000
_cell.angle_alpha   90.00
_cell.angle_beta   90.00
_cell.angle_gamma   90.00
#
_symmetry.space_group_name_H-M   'P 1'
#
loop_
_entity.id
_entity.type
_entity.pdbx_description
1 polymer ?
#
loop_
_entity_poly.entity_id
_entity_poly.type
_entity_poly.pdbx_seq_one_letter_code
_entity_poly.pdbx_strand_id
1 'polypeptide(L)' 'VDNEAAVNVNAPGEETNTQEADVKVLVNILNAPPLSLTVPGSLKAQDHAFIQYIASKALGFYKQKY' A
#
# COMPACT_ATOMS: atom_id res chain seq x y z
N VAL A 1 29.00 29.61 33.31
CA VAL A 1 28.61 30.22 32.03
C VAL A 1 28.98 29.20 30.97
N ASP A 2 28.02 28.30 30.75
CA ASP A 2 27.65 27.64 29.49
C ASP A 2 28.70 26.79 28.75
N ASN A 3 28.72 25.49 29.08
CA ASN A 3 29.21 24.43 28.20
C ASN A 3 28.01 23.84 27.45
N GLU A 4 27.57 24.55 26.41
CA GLU A 4 26.44 24.17 25.55
C GLU A 4 26.86 23.10 24.54
N ALA A 5 26.19 21.95 24.69
CA ALA A 5 25.90 20.92 23.70
C ALA A 5 26.98 20.57 22.65
N ALA A 6 27.56 19.38 22.80
CA ALA A 6 28.15 18.65 21.70
C ALA A 6 27.11 18.51 20.57
N VAL A 7 27.32 19.24 19.48
CA VAL A 7 26.64 19.03 18.20
C VAL A 7 27.06 17.67 17.66
N ASN A 8 26.30 16.64 18.03
CA ASN A 8 26.40 15.33 17.42
C ASN A 8 25.88 15.45 15.98
N VAL A 9 26.81 15.64 15.04
CA VAL A 9 26.55 15.50 13.59
C VAL A 9 26.55 14.01 13.26
N ASN A 10 25.49 13.32 13.62
CA ASN A 10 25.14 12.04 13.02
C ASN A 10 24.34 12.29 11.74
N ALA A 11 24.99 11.92 10.64
CA ALA A 11 24.54 12.00 9.26
C ALA A 11 23.33 11.10 8.97
N PRO A 12 22.97 11.02 7.68
CA PRO A 12 21.82 11.69 7.09
C PRO A 12 20.50 11.13 7.64
N GLY A 13 19.42 11.91 7.53
CA GLY A 13 18.09 11.36 7.67
C GLY A 13 17.94 10.21 6.68
N GLU A 14 18.12 8.99 7.15
CA GLU A 14 17.52 7.81 6.57
C GLU A 14 16.03 8.03 6.79
N GLU A 15 15.45 8.78 5.86
CA GLU A 15 14.05 8.65 5.49
C GLU A 15 13.91 7.16 5.23
N THR A 16 13.56 6.41 6.27
CA THR A 16 13.15 5.03 6.12
C THR A 16 11.86 5.17 5.34
N ASN A 17 12.02 5.24 4.02
CA ASN A 17 10.99 5.08 3.02
C ASN A 17 10.47 3.69 3.29
N THR A 18 9.60 3.63 4.30
CA THR A 18 8.78 2.48 4.61
C THR A 18 7.84 2.47 3.44
N GLN A 19 8.34 1.97 2.31
CA GLN A 19 7.54 1.65 1.15
C GLN A 19 6.54 0.66 1.71
N GLU A 20 5.35 1.16 2.02
CA GLU A 20 4.32 0.37 2.65
C GLU A 20 4.13 -0.84 1.74
N ALA A 21 4.52 -2.02 2.24
CA ALA A 21 4.72 -3.18 1.40
C ALA A 21 3.41 -3.53 0.69
N ASP A 22 3.49 -3.81 -0.61
CA ASP A 22 2.32 -4.15 -1.39
C ASP A 22 1.60 -5.37 -0.78
N VAL A 23 0.30 -5.23 -0.57
CA VAL A 23 -0.55 -6.24 0.03
C VAL A 23 -1.23 -7.03 -1.08
N LYS A 24 -1.13 -8.37 -1.04
CA LYS A 24 -1.90 -9.24 -1.92
C LYS A 24 -3.29 -9.51 -1.33
N VAL A 25 -4.31 -9.26 -2.12
CA VAL A 25 -5.71 -9.48 -1.78
C VAL A 25 -6.32 -10.44 -2.78
N LEU A 26 -7.00 -11.47 -2.28
CA LEU A 26 -7.78 -12.39 -3.10
C LEU A 26 -9.22 -11.90 -3.17
N VAL A 27 -9.74 -11.78 -4.38
CA VAL A 27 -11.11 -11.32 -4.67
C VAL A 27 -11.82 -12.40 -5.45
N ASN A 28 -12.97 -12.84 -4.95
CA ASN A 28 -13.83 -13.79 -5.64
C ASN A 28 -15.04 -13.05 -6.23
N ILE A 29 -15.22 -13.10 -7.55
CA ILE A 29 -16.29 -12.38 -8.25
C ILE A 29 -17.24 -13.40 -8.87
N LEU A 30 -18.42 -13.61 -8.27
CA LEU A 30 -19.46 -14.53 -8.76
C LEU A 30 -18.88 -15.92 -9.12
N ASN A 31 -19.02 -16.35 -10.38
CA ASN A 31 -18.52 -17.62 -10.92
C ASN A 31 -17.13 -17.50 -11.60
N ALA A 32 -16.46 -16.35 -11.48
CA ALA A 32 -15.11 -16.19 -12.03
C ALA A 32 -14.07 -16.86 -11.11
N PRO A 33 -12.94 -17.35 -11.67
CA PRO A 33 -11.83 -17.83 -10.86
C PRO A 33 -11.31 -16.71 -9.94
N PRO A 34 -10.80 -17.05 -8.72
CA PRO A 34 -10.30 -16.06 -7.77
C PRO A 34 -9.21 -15.19 -8.40
N LEU A 35 -9.35 -13.88 -8.21
CA LEU A 35 -8.42 -12.89 -8.72
C LEU A 35 -7.49 -12.42 -7.60
N SER A 36 -6.19 -12.60 -7.81
CA SER A 36 -5.18 -12.01 -6.92
C SER A 36 -4.89 -10.59 -7.38
N LEU A 37 -5.16 -9.62 -6.51
CA LEU A 37 -4.86 -8.20 -6.72
C LEU A 37 -3.74 -7.76 -5.79
N THR A 38 -2.78 -7.04 -6.33
CA THR A 38 -1.75 -6.36 -5.54
C THR A 38 -2.25 -4.95 -5.25
N VAL A 39 -2.40 -4.63 -3.98
CA VAL A 39 -2.80 -3.31 -3.48
C VAL A 39 -1.56 -2.64 -2.92
N PRO A 40 -1.26 -1.39 -3.28
CA PRO A 40 -0.15 -0.67 -2.68
C PRO A 40 -0.36 -0.58 -1.18
N GLY A 41 0.70 -0.82 -0.38
CA GLY A 41 0.56 -0.83 1.08
C GLY A 41 0.15 0.52 1.67
N SER A 42 0.28 1.61 0.90
CA SER A 42 -0.23 2.93 1.23
C SER A 42 -1.76 3.01 1.27
N LEU A 43 -2.44 2.03 0.69
CA LEU A 43 -3.87 1.84 0.81
C LEU A 43 -4.19 0.87 1.95
N LYS A 44 -4.60 1.44 3.09
CA LYS A 44 -4.99 0.68 4.28
C LYS A 44 -6.36 0.04 4.08
N ALA A 45 -6.54 -1.20 4.53
CA ALA A 45 -7.82 -1.92 4.45
C ALA A 45 -8.99 -1.22 5.15
N GLN A 46 -8.70 -0.33 6.12
CA GLN A 46 -9.69 0.49 6.83
C GLN A 46 -10.13 1.72 6.04
N ASP A 47 -9.38 2.09 5.01
CA ASP A 47 -9.69 3.23 4.16
C ASP A 47 -10.80 2.86 3.18
N HIS A 48 -11.77 3.74 3.01
CA HIS A 48 -12.85 3.53 2.05
C HIS A 48 -12.30 3.43 0.61
N ALA A 49 -11.18 4.12 0.34
CA ALA A 49 -10.47 4.05 -0.94
C ALA A 49 -9.99 2.63 -1.30
N PHE A 50 -9.74 1.77 -0.30
CA PHE A 50 -9.28 0.40 -0.49
C PHE A 50 -10.30 -0.47 -1.21
N ILE A 51 -11.55 -0.43 -0.74
CA ILE A 51 -12.64 -1.18 -1.34
C ILE A 51 -12.86 -0.70 -2.78
N GLN A 52 -12.80 0.61 -3.00
CA GLN A 52 -12.99 1.18 -4.32
C GLN A 52 -11.87 0.82 -5.29
N TYR A 53 -10.62 0.87 -4.85
CA TYR A 53 -9.47 0.43 -5.64
C TYR A 53 -9.61 -1.03 -6.06
N ILE A 54 -9.94 -1.90 -5.11
CA ILE A 54 -10.15 -3.33 -5.35
C ILE A 54 -11.30 -3.54 -6.32
N ALA A 55 -12.46 -2.91 -6.09
CA ALA A 55 -13.63 -3.05 -6.93
C ALA A 55 -13.36 -2.59 -8.37
N SER A 56 -12.68 -1.46 -8.56
CA SER A 56 -12.31 -0.95 -9.89
C SER A 56 -11.32 -1.88 -10.61
N LYS A 57 -10.29 -2.36 -9.91
CA LYS A 57 -9.34 -3.33 -10.47
C LYS A 57 -10.06 -4.64 -10.83
N ALA A 58 -10.81 -5.19 -9.90
CA ALA A 58 -11.59 -6.42 -10.06
C ALA A 58 -12.56 -6.34 -11.25
N LEU A 59 -13.31 -5.24 -11.37
CA LEU A 59 -14.23 -5.00 -12.48
C LEU A 59 -13.48 -4.88 -13.82
N GLY A 60 -12.34 -4.19 -13.84
CA GLY A 60 -11.49 -4.08 -15.03
C GLY A 60 -11.01 -5.46 -15.52
N PHE A 61 -10.55 -6.31 -14.60
CA PHE A 61 -10.16 -7.68 -14.93
C PHE A 61 -11.33 -8.52 -15.43
N TYR A 62 -12.50 -8.38 -14.81
CA TYR A 62 -13.69 -9.10 -15.25
C TYR A 62 -14.09 -8.72 -16.69
N LYS A 63 -14.13 -7.42 -17.01
CA LYS A 63 -14.47 -6.91 -18.35
C LYS A 63 -13.42 -7.19 -19.43
N GLN A 64 -12.18 -7.48 -19.07
CA GLN A 64 -11.16 -7.90 -20.03
C GLN A 64 -11.27 -9.39 -20.36
N LYS A 65 -11.79 -10.19 -19.43
CA LYS A 65 -11.82 -11.64 -19.52
C LYS A 65 -13.12 -12.18 -20.11
N TYR A 66 -14.17 -11.37 -20.13
CA TYR A 66 -15.51 -11.66 -20.64
C TYR A 66 -16.03 -10.48 -21.46
#